data_AF-A0A5P9BF90-F1
#
_entry.id   AF-A0A5P9BF90-F1
#
_cell.length_a   1.000
_cell.length_b   1.000
_cell.length_c   1.000
_cell.angle_alpha   90.00
_cell.angle_beta   90.00
_cell.angle_gamma   90.00
#
_symmetry.space_group_name_H-M   'P 1'
#
loop_
_entity.id
_entity.type
_entity.pdbx_description
1 polymer ?
#
loop_
_entity_poly.entity_id
_entity_poly.type
_entity_poly.pdbx_seq_one_letter_code
_entity_poly.pdbx_strand_id
1 'polypeptide(L)' 'MLIAVSVHEINRFKVLTDVQEKRLRQVDAADILNVSTRHVRRLLNQLATYGDKSLAHAVRGRPSN' A
#
# COMPACT_ATOMS: atom_id res chain seq x y z
N MET A 1 10.45 3.65 -20.94
CA MET A 1 9.48 2.63 -20.52
C MET A 1 8.36 3.32 -19.76
N LEU A 2 7.18 3.42 -20.36
CA LEU A 2 5.97 3.95 -19.70
C LEU A 2 5.46 2.86 -18.75
N ILE A 3 5.77 2.99 -17.47
CA ILE A 3 5.26 2.08 -16.44
C ILE A 3 3.86 2.57 -16.10
N ALA A 4 2.84 1.95 -16.71
CA ALA A 4 1.45 2.20 -16.37
C ALA A 4 1.17 1.60 -14.98
N VAL A 5 1.34 2.42 -13.95
CA VAL A 5 0.90 2.09 -12.60
C VAL A 5 -0.61 1.88 -12.66
N SER A 6 -1.10 0.73 -12.19
CA SER A 6 -2.54 0.47 -12.16
C SER A 6 -3.20 1.46 -11.19
N VAL A 7 -4.36 2.03 -11.56
CA VAL A 7 -5.14 2.94 -10.69
C VAL A 7 -5.39 2.31 -9.32
N HIS A 8 -5.51 0.98 -9.27
CA HIS A 8 -5.66 0.23 -8.03
C HIS A 8 -4.43 0.31 -7.11
N GLU A 9 -3.21 0.28 -7.68
CA GLU A 9 -1.97 0.40 -6.91
C GLU A 9 -1.79 1.83 -6.37
N ILE A 10 -2.14 2.85 -7.17
CA ILE A 10 -2.13 4.24 -6.73
C ILE A 10 -3.09 4.44 -5.55
N ASN A 11 -4.32 3.91 -5.66
CA ASN A 11 -5.31 4.02 -4.59
C ASN A 11 -4.87 3.27 -3.33
N ARG A 12 -4.37 2.05 -3.48
CA ARG A 12 -3.84 1.26 -2.37
C ARG A 12 -2.68 1.95 -1.67
N PHE A 13 -1.80 2.58 -2.44
CA PHE A 13 -0.70 3.34 -1.89
C PHE A 13 -1.20 4.51 -1.04
N LYS A 14 -2.11 5.34 -1.59
CA LYS A 14 -2.68 6.48 -0.87
C LYS A 14 -3.31 6.06 0.46
N VAL A 15 -4.12 5.00 0.45
CA VAL A 15 -4.79 4.48 1.65
C VAL A 15 -3.79 4.03 2.72
N LEU A 16 -2.73 3.32 2.33
CA LEU A 16 -1.70 2.88 3.29
C LEU A 16 -0.91 4.06 3.87
N THR A 17 -0.59 5.07 3.07
CA THR A 17 0.05 6.31 3.54
C THR A 17 -0.84 7.05 4.52
N ASP A 18 -2.14 7.16 4.26
CA ASP A 18 -3.08 7.81 5.18
C ASP A 18 -3.21 7.07 6.52
N VAL A 19 -3.08 5.72 6.52
CA VAL A 19 -3.01 4.95 7.76
C VAL A 19 -1.70 5.18 8.51
N GLN A 20 -0.57 5.22 7.80
CA GLN A 20 0.74 5.48 8.40
C GLN A 20 0.80 6.86 9.05
N GLU A 21 0.22 7.87 8.40
CA GLU A 21 0.12 9.24 8.90
C GLU A 21 -1.02 9.43 9.93
N LYS A 22 -1.66 8.34 10.36
CA LYS A 22 -2.75 8.30 11.34
C LYS A 22 -3.98 9.15 10.95
N ARG A 23 -4.13 9.44 9.66
CA ARG A 23 -5.33 10.10 9.09
C ARG A 23 -6.47 9.13 8.85
N LEU A 24 -6.16 7.84 8.71
CA LEU A 24 -7.12 6.77 8.45
C LEU A 24 -6.89 5.59 9.41
N ARG A 25 -7.96 4.95 9.90
CA ARG A 25 -7.82 3.78 10.77
C ARG A 25 -7.57 2.52 9.93
N GLN A 26 -6.89 1.54 10.52
CA GLN A 26 -6.62 0.25 9.84
C GLN A 26 -7.90 -0.51 9.46
N VAL A 27 -8.97 -0.36 10.24
CA VAL A 27 -10.30 -0.94 9.94
C VAL A 27 -10.90 -0.28 8.70
N ASP A 28 -10.90 1.04 8.65
CA ASP A 28 -11.45 1.79 7.51
C ASP A 28 -10.64 1.50 6.22
N ALA A 29 -9.32 1.38 6.34
CA ALA A 29 -8.46 0.98 5.22
C ALA A 29 -8.68 -0.47 4.75
N ALA A 30 -9.03 -1.38 5.66
CA ALA A 30 -9.35 -2.75 5.33
C ALA A 30 -10.60 -2.81 4.44
N ASP A 31 -11.62 -2.02 4.78
CA ASP A 31 -12.85 -1.89 4.01
C ASP A 31 -12.59 -1.25 2.63
N ILE A 32 -11.83 -0.14 2.58
CA ILE A 32 -11.49 0.55 1.31
C ILE A 32 -10.69 -0.36 0.37
N LEU A 33 -9.77 -1.15 0.90
CA LEU A 33 -8.91 -2.04 0.11
C LEU A 33 -9.52 -3.42 -0.12
N ASN A 34 -10.69 -3.69 0.47
CA ASN A 34 -11.34 -5.00 0.46
C ASN A 34 -10.39 -6.14 0.89
N VAL A 35 -9.68 -5.93 2.00
CA VAL A 35 -8.77 -6.91 2.61
C VAL A 35 -8.98 -6.97 4.11
N SER A 36 -8.41 -7.96 4.81
CA SER A 36 -8.46 -7.98 6.27
C SER A 36 -7.54 -6.92 6.89
N THR A 37 -7.89 -6.46 8.10
CA THR A 37 -7.04 -5.58 8.92
C THR A 37 -5.64 -6.16 9.16
N ARG A 38 -5.54 -7.49 9.30
CA ARG A 38 -4.25 -8.21 9.36
C ARG A 38 -3.44 -8.01 8.09
N HIS A 39 -4.09 -8.04 6.93
CA HIS A 39 -3.43 -7.76 5.65
C HIS A 39 -2.94 -6.31 5.64
N VAL A 40 -3.77 -5.33 6.02
CA VAL A 40 -3.36 -3.92 6.12
C VAL A 40 -2.11 -3.77 7.00
N ARG A 41 -2.08 -4.39 8.18
CA ARG A 41 -0.90 -4.39 9.06
C ARG A 41 0.33 -5.01 8.39
N ARG A 42 0.17 -6.11 7.63
CA ARG A 42 1.28 -6.71 6.86
C ARG A 42 1.83 -5.74 5.82
N LEU A 43 0.96 -5.01 5.13
CA LEU A 43 1.35 -4.03 4.12
C LEU A 43 2.08 -2.84 4.74
N LEU A 44 1.61 -2.35 5.89
CA LEU A 44 2.29 -1.29 6.64
C LEU A 44 3.67 -1.74 7.12
N ASN A 45 3.80 -2.97 7.61
CA ASN A 45 5.11 -3.52 8.00
C ASN A 45 6.06 -3.63 6.81
N GLN A 46 5.56 -4.05 5.64
CA GLN A 46 6.36 -4.06 4.41
C GLN A 46 6.79 -2.63 4.04
N LEU A 47 5.88 -1.66 4.08
CA LEU A 47 6.17 -0.26 3.80
C LEU A 47 7.25 0.31 4.76
N ALA A 48 7.14 0.01 6.05
CA ALA A 48 8.12 0.43 7.06
C ALA A 48 9.48 -0.25 6.90
N THR A 49 9.51 -1.54 6.51
CA THR A 49 10.75 -2.32 6.36
C THR A 49 11.58 -1.86 5.16
N TYR A 50 10.91 -1.52 4.05
CA TYR A 50 11.56 -1.19 2.80
C TYR A 50 11.60 0.31 2.50
N GLY A 51 10.92 1.14 3.30
CA GLY A 51 10.83 2.60 3.15
C GLY A 51 10.45 3.01 1.73
N ASP A 52 10.94 4.16 1.28
CA ASP A 52 10.72 4.66 -0.08
C ASP A 52 11.17 3.71 -1.19
N LYS A 53 12.04 2.74 -0.88
CA LYS A 53 12.43 1.70 -1.85
C LYS A 53 11.30 0.69 -2.10
N SER A 54 10.42 0.42 -1.13
CA SER A 54 9.16 -0.30 -1.44
C SER A 54 8.20 0.53 -2.29
N LEU A 55 8.22 1.86 -2.19
CA LEU A 55 7.46 2.74 -3.09
C LEU A 55 7.88 2.52 -4.53
N ALA A 56 9.19 2.50 -4.78
CA ALA A 56 9.72 2.23 -6.09
C ALA A 56 9.42 0.81 -6.58
N HIS A 57 9.39 -0.21 -5.70
CA HIS A 57 9.14 -1.59 -6.10
C HIS A 57 7.66 -1.91 -6.33
N ALA A 58 6.76 -1.33 -5.54
CA ALA A 58 5.31 -1.45 -5.73
C ALA A 58 4.83 -0.62 -6.93
N VAL A 59 5.36 0.59 -7.13
CA VAL A 59 5.00 1.46 -8.26
C VAL A 59 5.68 1.03 -9.58
N ARG A 60 6.81 0.30 -9.54
CA ARG A 60 7.47 -0.23 -10.75
C ARG A 60 6.96 -1.60 -11.22
N GLY A 61 5.83 -2.08 -10.68
CA GLY A 61 5.15 -3.25 -11.23
C GLY A 61 5.92 -4.56 -11.09
N ARG A 62 6.67 -4.76 -9.99
CA ARG A 62 7.19 -6.10 -9.70
C ARG A 62 6.19 -6.84 -8.83
N PRO A 63 5.60 -7.95 -9.30
CA PRO A 63 4.70 -8.73 -8.49
C PRO A 63 5.48 -9.24 -7.29
N SER A 64 4.91 -9.06 -6.11
CA SER A 64 5.34 -9.83 -4.96
C SER A 64 5.04 -11.29 -5.31
N ASN A 65 6.08 -12.14 -5.34
CA ASN A 65 6.00 -13.58 -5.67
C ASN A 65 4.75 -14.27 -5.11
#